data_AF-A0A098E8A8-F1
#
_entry.id   AF-A0A098E8A8-F1
#
_cell.length_a   1.000
_cell.length_b   1.000
_cell.length_c   1.000
_cell.angle_alpha   90.00
_cell.angle_beta   90.00
_cell.angle_gamma   90.00
#
_symmetry.space_group_name_H-M   'P 1'
#
loop_
_entity.id
_entity.type
_entity.pdbx_description
1 polymer ?
#
loop_
_entity_poly.entity_id
_entity_poly.type
_entity_poly.pdbx_seq_one_letter_code
_entity_poly.pdbx_strand_id
1 'polypeptide(L)'
;MGGGSNAIGIFYDFVDNKDVMLYGVEAGGEGIESGKHGASLYAGSDGVFHGMLTKVLQDRYGQIQISHSISAGLDYPGVGPELAYLYKKGRLNVGYATDNEALEAFKILSETEGIIPALESSHAIAFVIKNREKFKDKTVVINLSGRGDKDVHTVAKIMGKEI
;
A
#
# COMPACT_ATOMS: atom_id res chain seq x y z
N MET A 1 -0.24 -2.39 0.12
CA MET A 1 -0.11 -3.86 0.09
C MET A 1 -0.51 -4.31 1.47
N GLY A 2 -1.74 -4.85 1.63
CA GLY A 2 -2.15 -5.54 2.86
C GLY A 2 -1.55 -6.95 2.84
N GLY A 3 -2.36 -7.97 2.54
CA GLY A 3 -1.84 -9.34 2.35
C GLY A 3 -0.93 -9.53 1.12
N GLY A 4 -1.13 -8.75 0.05
CA GLY A 4 -0.22 -8.69 -1.10
C GLY A 4 -0.68 -9.37 -2.41
N SER A 5 -1.89 -9.92 -2.45
CA SER A 5 -2.41 -10.68 -3.62
C SER A 5 -2.42 -9.89 -4.93
N ASN A 6 -2.96 -8.67 -4.94
CA ASN A 6 -3.00 -7.85 -6.16
C ASN A 6 -1.59 -7.44 -6.62
N ALA A 7 -0.67 -7.24 -5.68
CA ALA A 7 0.68 -6.81 -5.97
C ALA A 7 1.50 -7.94 -6.58
N ILE A 8 1.49 -9.12 -5.95
CA ILE A 8 2.21 -10.26 -6.51
C ILE A 8 1.62 -10.68 -7.86
N GLY A 9 0.29 -10.59 -8.03
CA GLY A 9 -0.38 -10.89 -9.30
C GLY A 9 0.11 -10.01 -10.45
N ILE A 10 0.23 -8.68 -10.25
CA ILE A 10 0.75 -7.80 -11.31
C ILE A 10 2.27 -7.92 -11.48
N PHE A 11 3.01 -8.33 -10.45
CA PHE A 11 4.47 -8.45 -10.51
C PHE A 11 4.97 -9.74 -11.12
N TYR A 12 4.19 -10.83 -11.06
CA TYR A 12 4.64 -12.20 -11.32
C TYR A 12 5.45 -12.34 -12.62
N ASP A 13 4.87 -11.91 -13.75
CA ASP A 13 5.51 -12.01 -15.06
C ASP A 13 6.73 -11.08 -15.25
N PHE A 14 6.92 -10.14 -14.33
CA PHE A 14 8.03 -9.18 -14.36
C PHE A 14 9.14 -9.53 -13.36
N VAL A 15 8.98 -10.54 -12.49
CA VAL A 15 9.97 -10.86 -11.45
C VAL A 15 11.36 -11.11 -12.05
N ASP A 16 11.46 -11.81 -13.17
CA ASP A 16 12.75 -12.09 -13.82
C ASP A 16 13.21 -10.97 -14.77
N ASN A 17 12.32 -10.06 -15.15
CA ASN A 17 12.65 -8.92 -16.00
C ASN A 17 13.24 -7.77 -15.16
N LYS A 18 14.57 -7.69 -15.12
CA LYS A 18 15.32 -6.69 -14.33
C LYS A 18 15.19 -5.26 -14.84
N ASP A 19 14.76 -5.07 -16.09
CA ASP A 19 14.54 -3.73 -16.65
C ASP A 19 13.25 -3.09 -16.11
N VAL A 20 12.35 -3.91 -15.56
CA VAL A 20 11.10 -3.47 -14.94
C VAL A 20 11.26 -3.32 -13.42
N MET A 21 11.13 -2.09 -12.93
CA MET A 21 11.12 -1.83 -11.49
C MET A 21 9.78 -2.20 -10.87
N LEU A 22 9.81 -2.96 -9.76
CA LEU A 22 8.61 -3.32 -9.00
C LEU A 22 8.52 -2.45 -7.74
N TYR A 23 7.34 -1.86 -7.51
CA TYR A 23 7.05 -0.99 -6.37
C TYR A 23 5.82 -1.45 -5.62
N GLY A 24 6.00 -1.94 -4.40
CA GLY A 24 4.93 -2.20 -3.44
C GLY A 24 4.70 -0.98 -2.56
N VAL A 25 3.45 -0.55 -2.41
CA VAL A 25 3.10 0.61 -1.56
C VAL A 25 2.28 0.15 -0.38
N GLU A 26 2.75 0.32 0.84
CA GLU A 26 2.05 -0.04 2.08
C GLU A 26 1.25 1.14 2.67
N ALA A 27 0.33 0.83 3.59
CA ALA A 27 -0.43 1.86 4.30
C ALA A 27 0.44 2.55 5.34
N GLY A 28 0.67 3.84 5.14
CA GLY A 28 1.41 4.70 6.07
C GLY A 28 0.56 5.20 7.24
N GLY A 29 -0.76 5.01 7.21
CA GLY A 29 -1.68 5.41 8.28
C GLY A 29 -1.58 6.89 8.63
N GLU A 30 -1.51 7.19 9.93
CA GLU A 30 -1.27 8.54 10.47
C GLU A 30 0.20 9.00 10.30
N GLY A 31 1.06 8.14 9.74
CA GLY A 31 2.49 8.35 9.54
C GLY A 31 3.31 7.26 10.24
N ILE A 32 4.45 6.86 9.65
CA ILE A 32 5.28 5.76 10.18
C ILE A 32 5.72 6.02 11.63
N GLU A 33 6.20 7.23 11.92
CA GLU A 33 6.68 7.63 13.25
C GLU A 33 5.59 7.61 14.34
N SER A 34 4.30 7.64 13.96
CA SER A 34 3.20 7.57 14.92
C SER A 34 3.01 6.17 15.50
N GLY A 35 3.57 5.14 14.86
CA GLY A 35 3.31 3.73 15.15
C GLY A 35 1.92 3.24 14.70
N LYS A 36 1.07 4.12 14.13
CA LYS A 36 -0.24 3.78 13.59
C LYS A 36 -0.16 3.68 12.07
N HIS A 37 0.22 2.51 11.59
CA HIS A 37 0.36 2.23 10.15
C HIS A 37 0.20 0.73 9.85
N GLY A 38 0.02 0.38 8.57
CA GLY A 38 0.02 -0.99 8.04
C GLY A 38 1.30 -1.33 7.27
N ALA A 39 2.40 -0.63 7.52
CA ALA A 39 3.66 -0.75 6.76
C ALA A 39 4.60 -1.87 7.26
N SER A 40 4.18 -3.13 7.09
CA SER A 40 4.87 -4.32 7.61
C SER A 40 6.26 -4.57 7.00
N LEU A 41 6.45 -4.39 5.69
CA LEU A 41 7.75 -4.52 5.03
C LEU A 41 8.68 -3.36 5.39
N TYR A 42 8.13 -2.15 5.51
CA TYR A 42 8.90 -0.94 5.75
C TYR A 42 9.39 -0.82 7.21
N ALA A 43 8.52 -1.11 8.19
CA ALA A 43 8.78 -0.88 9.61
C ALA A 43 8.75 -2.14 10.48
N GLY A 44 8.34 -3.29 9.92
CA GLY A 44 8.25 -4.56 10.65
C GLY A 44 9.56 -5.34 10.71
N SER A 45 9.48 -6.50 11.35
CA SER A 45 10.60 -7.44 11.50
C SER A 45 10.19 -8.86 11.08
N ASP A 46 11.16 -9.76 10.93
CA ASP A 46 10.88 -11.15 10.56
C ASP A 46 10.17 -11.84 11.74
N GLY A 47 9.05 -12.51 11.49
CA GLY A 47 8.25 -13.19 12.51
C GLY A 47 7.34 -14.27 11.94
N VAL A 48 6.85 -15.15 12.81
CA VAL A 48 5.87 -16.18 12.44
C VAL A 48 4.48 -15.68 12.80
N PHE A 49 3.64 -15.47 11.80
CA PHE A 49 2.30 -14.94 11.97
C PHE A 49 1.36 -15.58 10.95
N HIS A 50 0.14 -15.93 11.36
CA HIS A 50 -0.87 -16.57 10.50
C HIS A 50 -0.33 -17.77 9.67
N GLY A 51 0.52 -18.61 10.28
CA GLY A 51 1.03 -19.83 9.64
C GLY A 51 2.19 -19.64 8.66
N MET A 52 2.79 -18.44 8.60
CA MET A 52 3.90 -18.12 7.69
C MET A 52 5.04 -17.39 8.42
N LEU A 53 6.28 -17.65 7.99
CA LEU A 53 7.43 -16.81 8.33
C LEU A 53 7.52 -15.65 7.33
N THR A 54 7.34 -14.43 7.80
CA THR A 54 7.24 -13.23 6.95
C THR A 54 7.67 -11.96 7.70
N LYS A 55 7.50 -10.78 7.08
CA LYS A 55 7.57 -9.49 7.76
C LYS A 55 6.25 -9.19 8.46
N VAL A 56 6.33 -8.76 9.71
CA VAL A 56 5.17 -8.42 10.55
C VAL A 56 5.51 -7.27 11.49
N LEU A 57 4.50 -6.44 11.79
CA LEU A 57 4.54 -5.43 12.83
C LEU A 57 4.44 -6.12 14.20
N GLN A 58 5.53 -6.10 14.95
CA GLN A 58 5.61 -6.72 16.26
C GLN A 58 6.56 -5.94 17.16
N ASP A 59 6.33 -6.02 18.47
CA ASP A 59 7.21 -5.42 19.46
C ASP A 59 8.47 -6.26 19.72
N ARG A 60 9.33 -5.78 20.63
CA ARG A 60 10.57 -6.46 21.02
C ARG A 60 10.37 -7.84 21.66
N TYR A 61 9.15 -8.15 22.09
CA TYR A 61 8.77 -9.43 22.69
C TYR A 61 8.07 -10.35 21.70
N GLY A 62 7.93 -9.94 20.44
CA GLY A 62 7.22 -10.68 19.39
C GLY A 62 5.70 -10.59 19.50
N GLN A 63 5.16 -9.65 20.29
CA GLN A 63 3.72 -9.41 20.33
C GLN A 63 3.30 -8.63 19.09
N ILE A 64 2.25 -9.11 18.42
CA ILE A 64 1.75 -8.49 17.19
C ILE A 64 1.16 -7.13 17.51
N GLN A 65 1.61 -6.11 16.79
CA GLN A 65 1.10 -4.75 16.91
C GLN A 65 -0.20 -4.60 16.10
N ILE A 66 -1.07 -3.70 16.59
CA ILE A 66 -2.30 -3.35 15.88
C ILE A 66 -1.92 -2.42 14.73
N SER A 67 -2.25 -2.81 13.51
CA SER A 67 -2.07 -1.96 12.34
C SER A 67 -3.10 -0.82 12.29
N HIS A 68 -2.87 0.16 11.43
CA HIS A 68 -3.84 1.22 11.18
C HIS A 68 -3.79 1.66 9.72
N SER A 69 -4.96 1.83 9.12
CA SER A 69 -5.14 2.53 7.85
C SER A 69 -6.59 2.98 7.71
N ILE A 70 -6.80 4.09 7.00
CA ILE A 70 -8.13 4.47 6.50
C ILE A 70 -8.73 3.42 5.55
N SER A 71 -7.87 2.62 4.91
CA SER A 71 -8.27 1.58 3.98
C SER A 71 -8.32 0.23 4.69
N ALA A 72 -9.52 -0.30 4.89
CA ALA A 72 -9.73 -1.58 5.57
C ALA A 72 -8.96 -2.74 4.91
N GLY A 73 -8.82 -2.75 3.57
CA GLY A 73 -8.08 -3.80 2.87
C GLY A 73 -6.55 -3.74 3.03
N LEU A 74 -6.02 -2.64 3.58
CA LEU A 74 -4.60 -2.47 3.89
C LEU A 74 -4.29 -2.50 5.39
N ASP A 75 -5.32 -2.52 6.25
CA ASP A 75 -5.17 -2.59 7.70
C ASP A 75 -4.84 -4.03 8.15
N TYR A 76 -3.60 -4.44 7.86
CA TYR A 76 -3.09 -5.76 8.18
C TYR A 76 -1.64 -5.66 8.67
N PRO A 77 -1.27 -6.28 9.82
CA PRO A 77 0.06 -6.11 10.40
C PRO A 77 1.15 -6.97 9.74
N GLY A 78 0.80 -7.85 8.81
CA GLY A 78 1.76 -8.72 8.11
C GLY A 78 1.73 -8.53 6.59
N VAL A 79 2.47 -9.38 5.88
CA VAL A 79 2.48 -9.43 4.41
C VAL A 79 2.74 -10.85 3.93
N GLY A 80 2.35 -11.17 2.69
CA GLY A 80 2.67 -12.46 2.07
C GLY A 80 4.20 -12.72 2.00
N PRO A 81 4.65 -13.96 2.25
CA PRO A 81 6.07 -14.29 2.39
C PRO A 81 6.85 -14.14 1.08
N GLU A 82 6.17 -14.26 -0.06
CA GLU A 82 6.78 -14.05 -1.37
C GLU A 82 7.21 -12.59 -1.57
N LEU A 83 6.39 -11.63 -1.15
CA LEU A 83 6.76 -10.20 -1.19
C LEU A 83 7.90 -9.91 -0.20
N ALA A 84 7.87 -10.50 0.99
CA ALA A 84 8.97 -10.39 1.95
C ALA A 84 10.29 -10.94 1.37
N TYR A 85 10.22 -12.07 0.66
CA TYR A 85 11.37 -12.65 -0.05
C TYR A 85 11.88 -11.73 -1.17
N LEU A 86 11.00 -11.23 -2.03
CA LEU A 86 11.38 -10.31 -3.12
C LEU A 86 11.98 -9.00 -2.59
N TYR A 87 11.45 -8.47 -1.48
CA TYR A 87 12.01 -7.31 -0.80
C TYR A 87 13.41 -7.60 -0.26
N LYS A 88 13.59 -8.73 0.45
CA LYS A 88 14.90 -9.16 0.98
C LYS A 88 15.95 -9.38 -0.12
N LYS A 89 15.53 -9.83 -1.31
CA LYS A 89 16.40 -9.99 -2.48
C LYS A 89 16.71 -8.69 -3.21
N GLY A 90 16.15 -7.55 -2.78
CA GLY A 90 16.28 -6.26 -3.45
C GLY A 90 15.54 -6.18 -4.78
N ARG A 91 14.66 -7.15 -5.08
CA ARG A 91 13.89 -7.19 -6.32
C ARG A 91 12.67 -6.28 -6.27
N LEU A 92 12.03 -6.22 -5.11
CA LEU A 92 10.88 -5.37 -4.82
C LEU A 92 11.33 -4.11 -4.09
N ASN A 93 10.98 -2.94 -4.63
CA ASN A 93 11.09 -1.67 -3.91
C ASN A 93 9.82 -1.48 -3.08
N VAL A 94 9.95 -0.94 -1.87
CA VAL A 94 8.82 -0.68 -0.98
C VAL A 94 8.75 0.81 -0.67
N GLY A 95 7.54 1.34 -0.69
CA GLY A 95 7.21 2.67 -0.20
C GLY A 95 5.90 2.65 0.57
N TYR A 96 5.43 3.81 1.00
CA TYR A 96 4.16 3.96 1.70
C TYR A 96 3.47 5.26 1.29
N ALA A 97 2.16 5.29 1.52
CA ALA A 97 1.34 6.50 1.44
C ALA A 97 0.52 6.64 2.72
N THR A 98 0.45 7.84 3.30
CA THR A 98 -0.38 8.11 4.48
C THR A 98 -1.86 8.19 4.10
N ASP A 99 -2.74 8.14 5.10
CA ASP A 99 -4.18 8.22 4.88
C ASP A 99 -4.58 9.52 4.16
N ASN A 100 -3.97 10.65 4.52
CA ASN A 100 -4.20 11.93 3.86
C ASN A 100 -3.70 11.94 2.41
N GLU A 101 -2.55 11.33 2.14
CA GLU A 101 -2.01 11.21 0.78
C GLU A 101 -2.93 10.33 -0.09
N ALA A 102 -3.46 9.23 0.45
CA ALA A 102 -4.39 8.34 -0.24
C ALA A 102 -5.75 9.02 -0.52
N LEU A 103 -6.28 9.81 0.43
CA LEU A 103 -7.51 10.59 0.22
C LEU A 103 -7.36 11.62 -0.90
N GLU A 104 -6.24 12.34 -0.93
CA GLU A 104 -6.00 13.31 -1.99
C GLU A 104 -5.87 12.61 -3.35
N ALA A 105 -5.18 11.47 -3.42
CA ALA A 105 -5.07 10.70 -4.66
C ALA A 105 -6.41 10.12 -5.13
N PHE A 106 -7.27 9.69 -4.21
CA PHE A 106 -8.65 9.28 -4.52
C PHE A 106 -9.39 10.42 -5.23
N LYS A 107 -9.31 11.63 -4.67
CA LYS A 107 -9.97 12.81 -5.19
C LYS A 107 -9.42 13.19 -6.56
N ILE A 108 -8.10 13.24 -6.71
CA ILE A 108 -7.43 13.56 -7.98
C ILE A 108 -7.93 12.64 -9.09
N LEU A 109 -7.85 11.31 -8.91
CA LEU A 109 -8.27 10.38 -9.97
C LEU A 109 -9.77 10.51 -10.30
N SER A 110 -10.60 10.73 -9.27
CA SER A 110 -12.04 10.91 -9.45
C SER A 110 -12.37 12.18 -10.24
N GLU A 111 -11.68 13.29 -9.95
CA GLU A 111 -11.96 14.59 -10.56
C GLU A 111 -11.30 14.76 -11.94
N THR A 112 -10.12 14.17 -12.17
CA THR A 112 -9.39 14.34 -13.44
C THR A 112 -9.74 13.27 -14.47
N GLU A 113 -9.93 12.01 -14.04
CA GLU A 113 -10.15 10.87 -14.94
C GLU A 113 -11.57 10.31 -14.88
N GLY A 114 -12.41 10.79 -13.95
CA GLY A 114 -13.77 10.25 -13.76
C GLY A 114 -13.80 8.81 -13.23
N ILE A 115 -12.70 8.34 -12.63
CA ILE A 115 -12.57 6.99 -12.07
C ILE A 115 -12.59 7.12 -10.55
N ILE A 116 -13.52 6.43 -9.89
CA ILE A 116 -13.60 6.36 -8.42
C ILE A 116 -12.78 5.15 -7.94
N PRO A 117 -11.53 5.33 -7.46
CA PRO A 117 -10.68 4.22 -7.05
C PRO A 117 -11.05 3.71 -5.65
N ALA A 118 -10.81 2.43 -5.37
CA ALA A 118 -10.79 1.97 -3.98
C ALA A 118 -9.67 2.67 -3.19
N LEU A 119 -9.89 2.95 -1.89
CA LEU A 119 -8.86 3.57 -1.04
C LEU A 119 -7.56 2.76 -1.02
N GLU A 120 -7.63 1.44 -1.15
CA GLU A 120 -6.48 0.54 -1.30
C GLU A 120 -5.63 0.93 -2.52
N SER A 121 -6.27 1.20 -3.66
CA SER A 121 -5.61 1.56 -4.92
C SER A 121 -5.09 2.99 -4.89
N SER A 122 -5.80 3.89 -4.19
CA SER A 122 -5.40 5.29 -4.04
C SER A 122 -4.04 5.45 -3.37
N HIS A 123 -3.64 4.52 -2.49
CA HIS A 123 -2.28 4.51 -1.92
C HIS A 123 -1.20 4.39 -2.99
N ALA A 124 -1.39 3.53 -3.99
CA ALA A 124 -0.41 3.35 -5.07
C ALA A 124 -0.30 4.62 -5.92
N ILE A 125 -1.42 5.28 -6.21
CA ILE A 125 -1.48 6.54 -6.94
C ILE A 125 -0.79 7.66 -6.15
N ALA A 126 -1.12 7.78 -4.86
CA ALA A 126 -0.56 8.76 -3.95
C ALA A 126 0.96 8.67 -3.90
N PHE A 127 1.50 7.46 -3.80
CA PHE A 127 2.94 7.23 -3.80
C PHE A 127 3.60 7.71 -5.10
N VAL A 128 3.00 7.46 -6.27
CA VAL A 128 3.52 7.93 -7.56
C VAL A 128 3.50 9.46 -7.63
N ILE A 129 2.40 10.11 -7.25
CA ILE A 129 2.26 11.57 -7.25
C ILE A 129 3.30 12.22 -6.32
N LYS A 130 3.43 11.71 -5.10
CA LYS A 130 4.40 12.17 -4.09
C LYS A 130 5.83 12.06 -4.60
N ASN A 131 6.15 10.99 -5.34
CA ASN A 131 7.48 10.71 -5.86
C ASN A 131 7.61 11.00 -7.36
N ARG A 132 6.81 11.91 -7.92
CA ARG A 132 6.73 12.15 -9.37
C ARG A 132 8.09 12.36 -10.05
N GLU A 133 9.02 13.05 -9.40
CA GLU A 133 10.36 13.31 -9.97
C GLU A 133 11.15 12.01 -10.17
N LYS A 134 10.93 10.99 -9.33
CA LYS A 134 11.55 9.66 -9.45
C LYS A 134 11.04 8.88 -10.67
N PHE A 135 9.82 9.20 -11.09
CA PHE A 135 9.11 8.54 -12.19
C PHE A 135 9.06 9.40 -13.46
N LYS A 136 9.65 10.60 -13.42
CA LYS A 136 9.77 11.46 -14.58
C LYS A 136 10.44 10.71 -15.72
N ASP A 137 9.90 10.89 -16.93
CA ASP A 137 10.37 10.27 -18.17
C ASP A 137 10.29 8.72 -18.19
N LYS A 138 9.48 8.12 -17.31
CA LYS A 138 9.22 6.67 -17.26
C LYS A 138 7.76 6.36 -17.53
N THR A 139 7.51 5.20 -18.11
CA THR A 139 6.16 4.62 -18.16
C THR A 139 5.87 3.93 -16.83
N VAL A 140 4.80 4.35 -16.16
CA VAL A 140 4.36 3.77 -14.89
C VAL A 140 3.03 3.06 -15.11
N VAL A 141 2.96 1.80 -14.70
CA VAL A 141 1.71 1.02 -14.66
C VAL A 141 1.29 0.90 -13.19
N ILE A 142 0.07 1.30 -12.89
CA ILE A 142 -0.51 1.22 -11.54
C ILE A 142 -1.64 0.18 -11.55
N ASN A 143 -1.62 -0.75 -10.60
CA ASN A 143 -2.72 -1.69 -10.42
C ASN A 143 -3.90 -1.01 -9.71
N LEU A 144 -4.96 -0.70 -10.46
CA LEU A 144 -6.25 -0.27 -9.90
C LEU A 144 -7.00 -1.49 -9.37
N SER A 145 -6.56 -1.96 -8.20
CA SER A 145 -6.98 -3.22 -7.59
C SER A 145 -8.48 -3.33 -7.28
N GLY A 146 -9.22 -2.21 -7.29
CA GLY A 146 -10.65 -2.20 -7.05
C GLY A 146 -11.27 -0.82 -7.26
N ARG A 147 -12.60 -0.82 -7.35
CA ARG A 147 -13.46 0.37 -7.43
C ARG A 147 -13.87 0.88 -6.05
N GLY A 148 -14.09 2.18 -5.95
CA GLY A 148 -14.28 2.89 -4.68
C GLY A 148 -15.71 3.00 -4.19
N ASP A 149 -16.71 2.37 -4.82
CA ASP A 149 -18.13 2.48 -4.42
C ASP A 149 -18.35 2.23 -2.93
N LYS A 150 -17.63 1.25 -2.36
CA LYS A 150 -17.68 0.90 -0.93
C LYS A 150 -17.12 2.00 0.00
N ASP A 151 -16.23 2.83 -0.53
CA ASP A 151 -15.47 3.82 0.23
C ASP A 151 -16.10 5.22 0.17
N VAL A 152 -17.05 5.45 -0.76
CA VAL A 152 -17.65 6.77 -1.02
C VAL A 152 -18.23 7.42 0.24
N HIS A 153 -18.99 6.67 1.06
CA HIS A 153 -19.55 7.21 2.30
C HIS A 153 -18.48 7.59 3.33
N THR A 154 -17.46 6.74 3.48
CA THR A 154 -16.32 6.98 4.38
C THR A 154 -15.57 8.23 3.96
N VAL A 155 -15.24 8.32 2.66
CA VAL A 155 -14.50 9.46 2.10
C VAL A 155 -15.31 10.74 2.24
N ALA A 156 -16.58 10.76 1.87
CA ALA A 156 -17.36 12.00 1.97
C ALA A 156 -17.54 12.47 3.41
N LYS A 157 -17.77 11.57 4.36
CA LYS A 157 -17.82 11.92 5.78
C LYS A 157 -16.52 12.57 6.24
N ILE A 158 -15.37 12.01 5.85
CA ILE A 158 -14.05 12.54 6.19
C ILE A 158 -13.79 13.88 5.51
N MET A 159 -14.27 14.06 4.28
CA MET A 159 -14.15 15.29 3.51
C MET A 159 -15.20 16.36 3.87
N GLY A 160 -16.11 16.08 4.82
CA GLY A 160 -17.19 16.99 5.19
C GLY A 160 -18.21 17.24 4.07
N LYS A 161 -18.42 16.26 3.18
CA LYS A 161 -19.43 16.31 2.12
C LYS A 161 -20.65 15.47 2.49
N GLU A 162 -21.85 15.97 2.19
CA GLU A 162 -23.08 15.19 2.23
C GLU A 162 -23.28 14.45 0.90
N ILE A 163 -23.70 13.18 0.96
CA ILE A 163 -24.06 12.35 -0.20
C ILE A 163 -25.44 11.74 0.05
#